data_AF-A0A4R3GAN0-F1
#
_entry.id   AF-A0A4R3GAN0-F1
#
_cell.length_a   1.000
_cell.length_b   1.000
_cell.length_c   1.000
_cell.angle_alpha   90.00
_cell.angle_beta   90.00
_cell.angle_gamma   90.00
#
_symmetry.space_group_name_H-M   'P 1'
#
loop_
_entity.id
_entity.type
_entity.pdbx_description
1 polymer ?
#
loop_
_entity_poly.entity_id
_entity_poly.type
_entity_poly.pdbx_seq_one_letter_code
_entity_poly.pdbx_strand_id
1 'polypeptide(L)' 'MARYYDLSLQPTLFGEIAVMRSWGRIGRAGGEKSEVFSSDQQAISHFLELVRRKRKKGYAPVGAGRQGE' A
#
# COMPACT_ATOMS: atom_id res chain seq x y z
N MET A 1 -2.43 13.08 16.92
CA MET A 1 -3.36 12.27 16.11
C MET A 1 -2.56 11.45 15.10
N ALA A 2 -2.29 10.18 15.42
CA ALA A 2 -1.44 9.35 14.56
C ALA A 2 -2.30 8.61 13.51
N ARG A 3 -1.89 8.70 12.24
CA ARG A 3 -2.52 8.01 11.11
C ARG A 3 -1.51 7.08 10.48
N TYR A 4 -1.98 5.97 9.94
CA TYR A 4 -1.16 5.08 9.13
C TYR A 4 -1.67 5.05 7.70
N TYR A 5 -0.77 4.74 6.78
CA TYR A 5 -1.07 4.43 5.40
C TYR A 5 -0.17 3.28 4.97
N ASP A 6 -0.75 2.10 4.85
CA ASP A 6 -0.08 0.89 4.39
C ASP A 6 -0.34 0.69 2.90
N LEU A 7 0.70 0.25 2.20
CA LEU A 7 0.68 0.04 0.77
C LEU A 7 1.53 -1.18 0.43
N SER A 8 0.94 -2.18 -0.21
CA SER A 8 1.63 -3.40 -0.62
C SER A 8 1.22 -3.86 -2.02
N LEU A 9 2.11 -4.61 -2.67
CA LEU A 9 1.84 -5.32 -3.91
C LEU A 9 1.67 -6.79 -3.56
N GLN A 10 0.58 -7.40 -4.02
CA GLN A 10 0.30 -8.82 -3.81
C GLN A 10 0.00 -9.50 -5.14
N PRO A 11 0.62 -10.64 -5.46
CA PRO A 11 0.20 -11.44 -6.61
C PRO A 11 -1.21 -12.02 -6.36
N THR A 12 -2.03 -12.06 -7.40
CA THR A 12 -3.33 -12.75 -7.38
C THR A 12 -3.18 -14.20 -7.81
N LEU A 13 -4.20 -15.02 -7.53
CA LEU A 13 -4.25 -16.42 -7.98
C LEU A 13 -4.27 -16.59 -9.51
N PHE A 14 -4.55 -15.50 -10.25
CA PHE A 14 -4.71 -15.50 -11.70
C PHE A 14 -3.51 -14.93 -12.45
N GLY A 15 -2.38 -14.70 -11.76
CA GLY A 15 -1.16 -14.15 -12.36
C GLY A 15 -1.20 -12.64 -12.58
N GLU A 16 -2.15 -11.95 -11.96
CA GLU A 16 -2.22 -10.48 -11.94
C GLU A 16 -1.57 -9.95 -10.66
N ILE A 17 -1.40 -8.63 -10.57
CA ILE A 17 -0.87 -7.98 -9.37
C ILE A 17 -1.92 -7.04 -8.80
N ALA A 18 -2.20 -7.17 -7.51
CA ALA A 18 -3.06 -6.28 -6.75
C ALA A 18 -2.24 -5.28 -5.94
N VAL A 19 -2.60 -3.99 -6.03
CA VAL A 19 -2.14 -2.96 -5.11
C VAL A 19 -3.12 -2.89 -3.94
N MET A 20 -2.67 -3.32 -2.77
CA MET A 20 -3.42 -3.28 -1.52
C MET A 20 -3.13 -1.96 -0.79
N ARG A 21 -4.18 -1.32 -0.28
CA ARG A 21 -4.10 -0.05 0.45
C ARG A 21 -4.88 -0.15 1.73
N SER A 22 -4.27 0.22 2.85
CA SER A 22 -4.97 0.33 4.13
C SER A 22 -4.67 1.66 4.79
N TRP A 23 -5.67 2.30 5.39
CA TRP A 23 -5.50 3.60 6.03
C TRP A 23 -6.41 3.76 7.22
N GLY A 24 -5.92 4.48 8.23
CA GLY A 24 -6.71 4.68 9.43
C GLY A 24 -6.03 5.55 10.45
N ARG A 25 -6.64 5.59 11.63
CA ARG A 25 -6.03 6.12 12.84
C ARG A 25 -5.41 4.96 13.60
N ILE A 26 -4.22 5.15 14.15
CA ILE A 26 -3.57 4.12 14.97
C ILE A 26 -4.47 3.78 16.16
N GLY A 27 -4.69 2.49 16.41
CA GLY A 27 -5.58 2.00 17.48
C GLY A 27 -7.07 1.96 17.15
N ARG A 28 -7.47 2.16 15.88
CA ARG A 28 -8.87 1.97 15.42
C ARG A 28 -8.92 1.28 14.06
N ALA A 29 -10.08 0.68 13.76
CA ALA A 29 -10.38 0.16 12.44
C ALA A 29 -10.22 1.24 11.36
N GLY A 30 -9.54 0.88 10.28
CA GLY A 30 -9.31 1.71 9.10
C GLY A 30 -10.17 1.27 7.93
N GLY A 31 -9.95 1.90 6.77
CA GLY A 31 -10.45 1.42 5.49
C GLY A 31 -9.36 0.65 4.76
N GLU A 32 -9.76 -0.29 3.92
CA GLU A 32 -8.90 -0.91 2.92
C GLU A 32 -9.45 -0.70 1.51
N LYS A 33 -8.58 -0.82 0.51
CA LYS A 33 -8.96 -0.92 -0.89
C LYS A 33 -7.90 -1.66 -1.69
N SER A 34 -8.33 -2.62 -2.48
CA SER A 34 -7.53 -3.32 -3.47
C SER A 34 -7.80 -2.80 -4.89
N GLU A 35 -6.77 -2.79 -5.73
CA GLU A 35 -6.88 -2.53 -7.16
C GLU A 35 -6.04 -3.57 -7.91
N VAL A 36 -6.68 -4.33 -8.79
CA VAL A 36 -6.04 -5.39 -9.58
C VAL A 36 -5.58 -4.84 -10.92
N PHE A 37 -4.38 -5.24 -11.33
CA PHE A 37 -3.77 -4.87 -12.59
C PHE A 37 -3.27 -6.13 -13.31
N SER A 38 -3.64 -6.27 -14.57
CA SER A 38 -3.20 -7.39 -15.40
C SER A 38 -1.73 -7.29 -15.86
N SER A 39 -1.00 -6.24 -15.45
CA SER A 39 0.40 -6.03 -15.78
C SER A 39 1.18 -5.49 -14.60
N ASP A 40 2.29 -6.15 -14.28
CA ASP A 40 3.22 -5.78 -13.22
C ASP A 40 3.70 -4.34 -13.36
N GLN A 41 4.01 -3.90 -14.58
CA GLN A 41 4.48 -2.55 -14.85
C GLN A 41 3.43 -1.50 -14.49
N GLN A 42 2.14 -1.78 -14.75
CA GLN A 42 1.04 -0.89 -14.38
C GLN A 42 0.86 -0.84 -12.86
N ALA A 43 0.90 -2.00 -12.19
CA ALA A 43 0.79 -2.09 -10.74
C ALA A 43 1.94 -1.35 -10.03
N ILE A 44 3.19 -1.58 -10.47
CA ILE A 44 4.39 -0.92 -9.91
C ILE A 44 4.34 0.58 -10.15
N SER A 45 3.98 1.03 -11.35
CA SER A 45 3.87 2.46 -11.65
C SER A 45 2.84 3.14 -10.77
N HIS A 46 1.66 2.53 -10.61
CA HIS A 46 0.60 3.04 -9.74
C HIS A 46 1.01 3.04 -8.26
N PHE A 47 1.66 1.97 -7.79
CA PHE A 47 2.23 1.89 -6.44
C PHE A 47 3.22 3.03 -6.17
N LEU A 48 4.19 3.23 -7.07
CA LEU A 48 5.20 4.29 -6.93
C LEU A 48 4.57 5.68 -6.98
N GLU A 49 3.53 5.87 -7.77
CA GLU A 49 2.78 7.13 -7.79
C GLU A 49 2.12 7.41 -6.42
N LEU A 50 1.47 6.41 -5.83
CA LEU A 50 0.87 6.52 -4.50
C LEU A 50 1.93 6.82 -3.43
N VAL A 51 3.08 6.14 -3.46
CA VAL A 51 4.21 6.42 -2.56
C VAL A 51 4.64 7.88 -2.67
N ARG A 52 4.87 8.38 -3.89
CA ARG A 52 5.28 9.78 -4.13
C ARG A 52 4.23 10.76 -3.61
N ARG A 53 2.95 10.50 -3.89
CA ARG A 53 1.83 11.34 -3.42
C ARG A 53 1.74 11.36 -1.90
N LYS A 54 1.97 10.22 -1.22
CA LYS A 54 1.91 10.14 0.26
C LYS A 54 3.13 10.73 0.93
N ARG A 55 4.32 10.57 0.35
CA ARG A 55 5.54 11.27 0.79
C ARG A 55 5.37 12.79 0.77
N LYS A 56 4.80 13.33 -0.32
CA LYS A 56 4.45 14.77 -0.39
C LYS A 56 3.46 15.22 0.68
N LYS A 57 2.65 14.31 1.22
CA LYS A 57 1.70 14.55 2.32
C LYS A 57 2.31 14.34 3.71
N GLY A 58 3.63 14.15 3.81
CA GLY A 58 4.34 13.96 5.08
C GLY A 58 4.34 12.53 5.62
N TYR A 59 3.87 11.54 4.84
CA TYR A 59 4.04 10.13 5.23
C TYR A 59 5.49 9.70 4.97
N ALA A 60 6.12 9.08 5.96
CA ALA A 60 7.41 8.46 5.83
C ALA A 60 7.26 6.92 5.89
N PRO A 61 8.09 6.16 5.15
CA PRO A 61 8.15 4.72 5.36
C PRO A 61 8.58 4.46 6.80
N VAL A 62 7.78 3.68 7.53
CA VAL A 62 8.21 3.12 8.81
C VAL A 62 9.29 2.11 8.46
N GLY A 63 10.49 2.27 9.03
CA GLY A 63 11.63 1.38 8.76
C GLY A 63 11.19 -0.08 8.89
N ALA A 64 11.71 -0.95 8.03
CA ALA A 64 11.33 -2.35 7.90
C ALA A 64 11.56 -3.15 9.21
N GLY A 65 10.68 -2.96 10.19
CA GLY A 65 10.61 -3.76 11.40
C GLY A 65 9.77 -4.98 11.10
N ARG A 66 10.44 -6.12 10.89
CA ARG A 66 9.88 -7.49 10.88
C ARG A 66 8.57 -7.66 10.10
N GLN A 67 8.70 -7.96 8.80
CA GLN A 67 7.80 -8.94 8.22
C GLN A 67 8.21 -10.30 8.79
N GLY A 68 7.40 -10.86 9.69
CA GLY A 68 7.64 -12.15 10.31
C GLY A 68 6.59 -12.43 11.37
N GLU A 69 5.46 -13.01 10.96
CA GLU A 69 5.05 -14.39 11.28
C GLU A 69 3.84 -14.78 10.42
#